data_AF-E9GMM0-F1
#
_entry.id   AF-E9GMM0-F1
#
_cell.length_a   1.000
_cell.length_b   1.000
_cell.length_c   1.000
_cell.angle_alpha   90.00
_cell.angle_beta   90.00
_cell.angle_gamma   90.00
#
_symmetry.space_group_name_H-M   'P 1'
#
loop_
_entity.id
_entity.type
_entity.pdbx_description
1 polymer ?
#
loop_
_entity_poly.entity_id
_entity_poly.type
_entity_poly.pdbx_seq_one_letter_code
_entity_poly.pdbx_strand_id
1 'polypeptide(L)'
;MNAFSKEKLPLYPAFIRSLMNFNATDIKIKDNSMDTIRVDIDLKSNIIKIFYNGEGIPVVEHEEAKMYVPSLIFCSLHPSFNICDEEEIITGYRNRFDAKIANIFSTFFVLEIASKEQGKRFKQEWRTNMTKDNIPEIRSYSGSSFTEITFSSISFY
;
A
#
# COMPACT_ATOMS: atom_id res chain seq x y z
N MET A 1 -15.65 -29.58 -2.53
CA MET A 1 -16.56 -28.67 -1.81
C MET A 1 -15.70 -27.88 -0.83
N ASN A 2 -15.44 -26.61 -1.07
CA ASN A 2 -14.78 -25.77 -0.07
C ASN A 2 -15.85 -25.38 0.95
N ALA A 3 -15.78 -25.97 2.15
CA ALA A 3 -16.68 -25.64 3.24
C ALA A 3 -16.26 -24.31 3.85
N PHE A 4 -17.21 -23.40 4.04
CA PHE A 4 -16.96 -22.18 4.81
C PHE A 4 -16.84 -22.53 6.29
N SER A 5 -15.72 -22.18 6.91
CA SER A 5 -15.53 -22.24 8.37
C SER A 5 -15.58 -20.83 8.96
N LYS A 6 -16.08 -20.73 10.20
CA LYS A 6 -16.05 -19.48 10.97
C LYS A 6 -14.87 -19.54 11.92
N GLU A 7 -13.90 -18.65 11.72
CA GLU A 7 -12.74 -18.52 12.61
C GLU A 7 -12.73 -17.16 13.27
N LYS A 8 -12.37 -17.12 14.56
CA LYS A 8 -12.16 -15.86 15.29
C LYS A 8 -10.76 -15.36 14.95
N LEU A 9 -10.69 -14.43 14.02
CA LEU A 9 -9.43 -13.77 13.69
C LEU A 9 -9.09 -12.75 14.78
N PRO A 10 -7.82 -12.66 15.22
CA PRO A 10 -7.35 -11.61 16.14
C PRO A 10 -7.32 -10.21 15.48
N LEU A 11 -7.87 -10.10 14.28
CA LEU A 11 -7.63 -9.03 13.35
C LEU A 11 -8.93 -8.32 12.99
N TYR A 12 -8.93 -6.98 12.92
CA TYR A 12 -10.10 -6.20 12.52
C TYR A 12 -10.43 -6.41 11.03
N PRO A 13 -11.47 -7.20 10.68
CA PRO A 13 -11.80 -7.48 9.29
C PRO A 13 -12.27 -6.21 8.54
N ALA A 14 -12.79 -5.23 9.29
CA ALA A 14 -13.13 -3.91 8.78
C ALA A 14 -11.90 -3.13 8.29
N PHE A 15 -10.74 -3.32 8.92
CA PHE A 15 -9.51 -2.61 8.56
C PHE A 15 -8.91 -3.16 7.27
N ILE A 16 -8.79 -4.49 7.13
CA ILE A 16 -8.43 -5.13 5.87
C ILE A 16 -9.40 -4.71 4.77
N ARG A 17 -10.71 -4.72 5.05
CA ARG A 17 -11.74 -4.33 4.09
C ARG A 17 -11.58 -2.87 3.63
N SER A 18 -11.26 -1.93 4.53
CA SER A 18 -11.02 -0.52 4.14
C SER A 18 -9.81 -0.42 3.21
N LEU A 19 -8.69 -1.05 3.59
CA LEU A 19 -7.45 -1.02 2.82
C LEU A 19 -7.60 -1.67 1.42
N MET A 20 -8.41 -2.72 1.30
CA MET A 20 -8.76 -3.32 0.01
C MET A 20 -9.71 -2.43 -0.80
N ASN A 21 -10.78 -1.94 -0.18
CA ASN A 21 -11.84 -1.20 -0.87
C ASN A 21 -11.32 0.10 -1.48
N PHE A 22 -10.50 0.88 -0.78
CA PHE A 22 -10.06 2.16 -1.31
C PHE A 22 -8.87 2.05 -2.27
N ASN A 23 -7.95 1.11 -2.05
CA ASN A 23 -6.76 1.01 -2.89
C ASN A 23 -7.03 0.25 -4.20
N ALA A 24 -7.71 -0.89 -4.12
CA ALA A 24 -7.89 -1.79 -5.25
C ALA A 24 -9.08 -1.36 -6.14
N THR A 25 -10.18 -0.89 -5.54
CA THR A 25 -11.37 -0.47 -6.31
C THR A 25 -11.09 0.78 -7.15
N ASP A 26 -10.33 1.73 -6.61
CA ASP A 26 -9.96 2.94 -7.36
C ASP A 26 -9.10 2.62 -8.58
N ILE A 27 -8.21 1.63 -8.47
CA ILE A 27 -7.42 1.15 -9.62
C ILE A 27 -8.33 0.42 -10.59
N LYS A 28 -9.25 -0.44 -10.11
CA LYS A 28 -10.20 -1.12 -11.00
C LYS A 28 -11.11 -0.15 -11.78
N ILE A 29 -11.47 1.00 -11.20
CA ILE A 29 -12.25 2.04 -11.88
C ILE A 29 -11.43 2.71 -12.99
N LYS A 30 -10.13 2.94 -12.75
CA LYS A 30 -9.23 3.60 -13.71
C LYS A 30 -8.69 2.63 -14.77
N ASP A 31 -8.43 1.39 -14.39
CA ASP A 31 -7.83 0.34 -15.18
C ASP A 31 -8.70 -0.92 -15.18
N ASN A 32 -9.38 -1.13 -16.30
CA ASN A 32 -10.22 -2.30 -16.50
C ASN A 32 -9.43 -3.62 -16.56
N SER A 33 -8.11 -3.58 -16.78
CA SER A 33 -7.24 -4.75 -16.86
C SER A 33 -6.90 -5.37 -15.51
N MET A 34 -7.13 -4.65 -14.41
CA MET A 34 -7.01 -5.21 -13.06
C MET A 34 -8.01 -6.36 -12.87
N ASP A 35 -7.55 -7.56 -12.56
CA ASP A 35 -8.39 -8.75 -12.40
C ASP A 35 -8.12 -9.54 -11.11
N THR A 36 -7.04 -9.21 -10.41
CA THR A 36 -6.53 -10.01 -9.30
C THR A 36 -6.31 -9.15 -8.08
N ILE A 37 -6.95 -9.54 -6.97
CA ILE A 37 -6.61 -9.13 -5.62
C ILE A 37 -6.32 -10.40 -4.83
N ARG A 38 -5.17 -10.46 -4.15
CA ARG A 38 -4.80 -11.57 -3.28
C ARG A 38 -4.51 -11.04 -1.88
N VAL A 39 -5.04 -11.73 -0.88
CA VAL A 39 -4.76 -11.45 0.53
C VAL A 39 -4.19 -12.71 1.15
N ASP A 40 -2.94 -12.63 1.58
CA ASP A 40 -2.24 -13.71 2.27
C ASP A 40 -2.12 -13.31 3.76
N ILE A 41 -2.64 -14.14 4.66
CA ILE A 41 -2.61 -13.91 6.11
C ILE A 41 -1.83 -15.04 6.77
N ASP A 42 -0.67 -14.72 7.35
CA ASP A 42 0.09 -15.62 8.20
C ASP A 42 -0.17 -15.28 9.66
N LEU A 43 -1.01 -16.10 10.31
CA LEU A 43 -1.35 -15.95 11.72
C LEU A 43 -0.19 -16.28 12.66
N LYS A 44 0.78 -17.10 12.24
CA LYS A 44 1.92 -17.48 13.08
C LYS A 44 2.92 -16.35 13.19
N SER A 45 3.22 -15.70 12.06
CA SER A 45 4.12 -14.55 12.01
C SER A 45 3.39 -13.22 12.21
N ASN A 46 2.06 -13.23 12.28
CA ASN A 46 1.20 -12.05 12.35
C ASN A 46 1.47 -11.05 11.20
N ILE A 47 1.62 -11.60 9.98
CA ILE A 47 1.89 -10.85 8.76
C ILE A 47 0.67 -10.92 7.85
N ILE A 48 0.27 -9.78 7.32
CA ILE A 48 -0.74 -9.66 6.27
C ILE A 48 -0.06 -9.08 5.05
N LYS A 49 -0.35 -9.69 3.91
CA LYS A 49 0.09 -9.25 2.61
C LYS A 49 -1.13 -9.06 1.73
N ILE A 50 -1.26 -7.87 1.15
CA ILE A 50 -2.31 -7.52 0.21
C ILE A 50 -1.64 -7.18 -1.11
N PHE A 51 -1.99 -7.93 -2.13
CA PHE A 51 -1.50 -7.78 -3.48
C PHE A 51 -2.66 -7.44 -4.40
N TYR A 52 -2.44 -6.55 -5.35
CA TYR A 52 -3.32 -6.37 -6.49
C TYR A 52 -2.53 -6.00 -7.74
N ASN A 53 -3.01 -6.48 -8.89
CA ASN A 53 -2.47 -6.09 -10.19
C ASN A 53 -3.22 -4.86 -10.74
N GLY A 54 -2.87 -4.45 -11.96
CA GLY A 54 -3.39 -3.25 -12.60
C GLY A 54 -2.31 -2.20 -12.78
N GLU A 55 -2.72 -1.03 -13.28
CA GLU A 55 -1.83 0.08 -13.55
C GLU A 55 -1.00 0.43 -12.32
N GLY A 56 0.31 0.50 -12.53
CA GLY A 56 1.27 0.72 -11.46
C GLY A 56 1.32 2.18 -11.07
N ILE A 57 1.58 2.46 -9.79
CA ILE A 57 1.87 3.82 -9.35
C ILE A 57 3.23 4.24 -9.91
N PRO A 58 3.37 5.48 -10.45
CA PRO A 58 4.62 5.97 -10.98
C PRO A 58 5.77 5.93 -9.95
N VAL A 59 6.89 5.32 -10.31
CA VAL A 59 8.14 5.26 -9.54
C VAL A 59 9.06 6.41 -9.97
N VAL A 60 8.67 7.61 -9.59
CA VAL A 60 9.39 8.87 -9.87
C VAL A 60 9.52 9.70 -8.59
N GLU A 61 10.54 10.56 -8.56
CA GLU A 61 10.70 11.54 -7.49
C GLU A 61 9.79 12.74 -7.74
N HIS A 62 9.12 13.21 -6.69
CA HIS A 62 8.33 14.42 -6.69
C HIS A 62 9.25 15.63 -6.46
N GLU A 63 9.24 16.59 -7.39
CA GLU A 63 10.24 17.67 -7.44
C GLU A 63 10.26 18.55 -6.19
N GLU A 64 9.10 18.86 -5.62
CA GLU A 64 8.97 19.72 -4.44
C GLU A 64 9.19 18.97 -3.13
N ALA A 65 8.69 17.73 -3.06
CA ALA A 65 8.71 16.93 -1.84
C ALA A 65 10.04 16.20 -1.64
N LYS A 66 10.88 16.16 -2.69
CA LYS A 66 12.17 15.45 -2.73
C LYS A 66 12.06 14.00 -2.25
N MET A 67 10.94 13.36 -2.58
CA MET A 67 10.64 11.97 -2.24
C MET A 67 9.94 11.25 -3.39
N TYR A 68 10.01 9.93 -3.39
CA TYR A 68 9.31 9.13 -4.38
C TYR A 68 7.79 9.21 -4.20
N VAL A 69 7.06 9.28 -5.31
CA VAL A 69 5.59 9.32 -5.33
C VAL A 69 4.95 8.17 -4.54
N PRO A 70 5.44 6.90 -4.62
CA PRO A 70 4.99 5.82 -3.75
C PRO A 70 5.12 6.13 -2.25
N SER A 71 6.25 6.68 -1.82
CA SER A 71 6.49 7.08 -0.44
C SER A 71 5.51 8.18 -0.01
N LEU A 72 5.26 9.15 -0.90
CA LEU A 72 4.38 10.29 -0.63
C LEU A 72 2.93 9.83 -0.40
N ILE A 73 2.40 9.01 -1.31
CA ILE A 73 1.01 8.55 -1.30
C ILE A 73 0.72 7.69 -0.07
N PHE A 74 1.62 6.78 0.28
CA PHE A 74 1.38 5.77 1.31
C PHE A 74 1.88 6.17 2.68
N CYS A 75 2.87 7.06 2.78
CA CYS A 75 3.67 7.22 3.99
C CYS A 75 4.19 8.65 4.24
N SER A 76 3.67 9.70 3.60
CA SER A 76 3.98 11.07 4.04
C SER A 76 3.01 11.57 5.09
N LEU A 77 3.53 12.03 6.23
CA LEU A 77 2.77 12.75 7.27
C LEU A 77 2.87 14.28 7.11
N HIS A 78 3.51 14.75 6.04
CA HIS A 78 3.73 16.18 5.86
C HIS A 78 2.38 16.91 5.69
N PRO A 79 2.06 17.91 6.53
CA PRO A 79 0.75 18.57 6.56
C PRO A 79 0.29 19.07 5.19
N SER A 80 1.19 19.64 4.40
CA SER A 80 0.90 20.13 3.04
C SER A 80 0.45 19.06 2.03
N PHE A 81 0.65 17.77 2.33
CA PHE A 81 0.18 16.65 1.49
C PHE A 81 -0.94 15.84 2.17
N ASN A 82 -1.40 16.32 3.34
CA ASN A 82 -2.44 15.70 4.17
C ASN A 82 -3.71 16.55 4.26
N ILE A 83 -3.72 17.77 3.75
CA ILE A 83 -4.94 18.58 3.65
C ILE A 83 -5.79 17.97 2.54
N CYS A 84 -6.86 17.31 2.96
CA CYS A 84 -7.85 16.69 2.09
C CYS A 84 -8.86 17.77 1.66
N ASP A 85 -8.37 18.84 1.03
CA ASP A 85 -9.26 19.64 0.18
C ASP A 85 -9.41 18.84 -1.11
N GLU A 86 -10.65 18.72 -1.59
CA GLU A 86 -11.04 17.85 -2.72
C GLU A 86 -10.25 18.11 -4.02
N GLU A 87 -9.42 19.14 -4.05
CA GLU A 87 -8.70 19.66 -5.21
C GLU A 87 -7.16 19.55 -5.17
N GLU A 88 -6.48 19.25 -4.05
CA GLU A 88 -5.01 19.11 -4.07
C GLU A 88 -4.54 17.68 -4.40
N ILE A 89 -4.82 17.36 -5.66
CA ILE A 89 -4.33 16.25 -6.45
C ILE A 89 -2.87 16.55 -6.81
N ILE A 90 -1.93 16.34 -5.88
CA ILE A 90 -0.51 16.65 -6.15
C ILE A 90 0.10 15.72 -7.22
N THR A 91 -0.55 14.61 -7.60
CA THR A 91 -0.03 13.68 -8.64
C THR A 91 -1.10 12.92 -9.47
N GLY A 92 -2.38 13.25 -9.37
CA GLY A 92 -3.47 12.44 -9.98
C GLY A 92 -3.94 11.26 -9.12
N TYR A 93 -3.29 11.03 -7.97
CA TYR A 93 -3.56 9.93 -7.05
C TYR A 93 -4.06 10.44 -5.69
N ARG A 94 -5.19 9.90 -5.24
CA ARG A 94 -5.78 10.24 -3.93
C ARG A 94 -4.88 9.78 -2.79
N ASN A 95 -4.79 10.58 -1.74
CA ASN A 95 -4.09 10.23 -0.50
C ASN A 95 -4.69 8.96 0.12
N ARG A 96 -3.84 8.02 0.54
CA ARG A 96 -4.26 6.72 1.10
C ARG A 96 -4.16 6.72 2.62
N PHE A 97 -5.07 7.45 3.27
CA PHE A 97 -5.13 7.53 4.73
C PHE A 97 -5.20 6.14 5.40
N ASP A 98 -5.96 5.20 4.85
CA ASP A 98 -6.03 3.83 5.39
C ASP A 98 -4.66 3.14 5.41
N ALA A 99 -3.85 3.34 4.37
CA ALA A 99 -2.51 2.75 4.30
C ALA A 99 -1.52 3.46 5.23
N LYS A 100 -1.64 4.78 5.41
CA LYS A 100 -0.87 5.54 6.42
C LYS A 100 -1.20 5.06 7.82
N ILE A 101 -2.49 4.94 8.15
CA ILE A 101 -2.98 4.40 9.42
C ILE A 101 -2.43 2.98 9.62
N ALA A 102 -2.47 2.14 8.58
CA ALA A 102 -1.92 0.79 8.65
C ALA A 102 -0.44 0.82 9.02
N ASN A 103 0.36 1.69 8.39
CA ASN A 103 1.77 1.83 8.69
C ASN A 103 2.01 2.33 10.14
N ILE A 104 1.31 3.37 10.58
CA ILE A 104 1.41 3.92 11.95
C ILE A 104 1.10 2.85 13.00
N PHE A 105 0.09 2.01 12.77
CA PHE A 105 -0.29 0.92 13.67
C PHE A 105 0.40 -0.42 13.36
N SER A 106 1.49 -0.40 12.61
CA SER A 106 2.29 -1.60 12.33
C SER A 106 3.66 -1.51 12.97
N THR A 107 4.18 -2.65 13.44
CA THR A 107 5.59 -2.73 13.87
C THR A 107 6.53 -2.79 12.67
N PHE A 108 6.00 -3.22 11.52
CA PHE A 108 6.66 -3.42 10.26
C PHE A 108 5.66 -3.23 9.12
N PHE A 109 6.04 -2.45 8.11
CA PHE A 109 5.26 -2.17 6.91
C PHE A 109 6.20 -2.12 5.71
N VAL A 110 5.85 -2.81 4.63
CA VAL A 110 6.59 -2.82 3.36
C VAL A 110 5.63 -2.48 2.25
N LEU A 111 6.00 -1.46 1.48
CA LEU A 111 5.36 -1.13 0.22
C LEU A 111 6.25 -1.61 -0.91
N GLU A 112 5.66 -2.37 -1.82
CA GLU A 112 6.32 -2.80 -3.03
C GLU A 112 5.45 -2.47 -4.24
N ILE A 113 6.02 -1.77 -5.21
CA ILE A 113 5.31 -1.34 -6.42
C ILE A 113 6.16 -1.67 -7.61
N ALA A 114 5.53 -2.23 -8.64
CA ALA A 114 6.16 -2.38 -9.93
C ALA A 114 5.38 -1.60 -11.00
N SER A 115 6.10 -0.83 -11.81
CA SER A 115 5.56 -0.15 -12.98
C SER A 115 6.20 -0.75 -14.22
N LYS A 116 5.38 -1.43 -15.03
CA LYS A 116 5.78 -1.99 -16.33
C LYS A 116 6.16 -0.89 -17.31
N GLU A 117 5.41 0.20 -17.33
CA GLU A 117 5.64 1.34 -18.23
C GLU A 117 7.03 1.96 -18.01
N GLN A 118 7.42 2.12 -16.74
CA GLN A 118 8.71 2.71 -16.38
C GLN A 118 9.82 1.68 -16.27
N GLY A 119 9.50 0.38 -16.34
CA GLY A 119 10.45 -0.71 -16.13
C GLY A 119 11.14 -0.66 -14.76
N LYS A 120 10.43 -0.21 -13.72
CA LYS A 120 10.97 0.01 -12.37
C LYS A 120 10.15 -0.73 -11.31
N ARG A 121 10.86 -1.23 -10.29
CA ARG A 121 10.31 -1.74 -9.05
C ARG A 121 10.80 -0.89 -7.90
N PHE A 122 9.87 -0.37 -7.13
CA PHE A 122 10.05 0.35 -5.89
C PHE A 122 9.82 -0.59 -4.72
N LYS A 123 10.70 -0.55 -3.72
CA LYS A 123 10.46 -1.20 -2.44
C LYS A 123 10.89 -0.26 -1.32
N GLN A 124 10.01 -0.03 -0.36
CA GLN A 124 10.37 0.70 0.84
C GLN A 124 9.79 0.00 2.07
N GLU A 125 10.56 0.06 3.15
CA GLU A 125 10.24 -0.56 4.42
C GLU A 125 10.21 0.50 5.52
N TRP A 126 9.18 0.41 6.36
CA TRP A 126 9.02 1.19 7.58
C TRP A 126 8.94 0.25 8.78
N ARG A 127 9.52 0.68 9.88
CA ARG A 127 9.51 -0.01 11.17
C ARG A 127 9.09 0.94 12.27
N THR A 128 8.69 0.36 13.40
CA THR A 128 8.42 1.09 14.64
C THR A 128 7.38 2.18 14.41
N ASN A 129 6.16 1.79 14.03
CA ASN A 129 5.04 2.74 13.90
C ASN A 129 5.36 3.89 12.94
N MET A 130 5.97 3.55 11.80
CA MET A 130 6.35 4.52 10.75
C MET A 130 7.46 5.52 11.14
N THR A 131 8.09 5.39 12.32
CA THR A 131 9.14 6.31 12.80
C THR A 131 10.54 6.01 12.24
N LYS A 132 10.76 4.80 11.73
CA LYS A 132 12.00 4.41 11.06
C LYS A 132 11.70 3.99 9.65
N ASP A 133 12.17 4.77 8.69
CA ASP A 133 12.11 4.47 7.27
C ASP A 133 13.49 4.08 6.75
N ASN A 134 13.50 3.06 5.90
CA ASN A 134 14.67 2.80 5.07
C ASN A 134 14.55 3.65 3.79
N ILE A 135 15.70 3.99 3.21
CA ILE A 135 15.77 4.63 1.90
C ILE A 135 15.08 3.69 0.88
N PRO A 136 14.21 4.22 0.00
CA PRO A 136 13.60 3.42 -1.04
C PRO A 136 14.63 2.71 -1.91
N GLU A 137 14.39 1.43 -2.17
CA GLU A 137 15.15 0.65 -3.12
C GLU A 137 14.45 0.66 -4.48
N ILE A 138 15.15 1.15 -5.50
CA ILE A 138 14.67 1.18 -6.88
C ILE A 138 15.50 0.20 -7.72
N ARG A 139 14.83 -0.74 -8.38
CA ARG A 139 15.45 -1.72 -9.27
C ARG A 139 14.79 -1.73 -10.64
N SER A 140 15.52 -2.14 -11.67
CA SER A 140 14.93 -2.44 -12.98
C SER A 140 13.95 -3.61 -12.89
N TYR A 141 12.88 -3.56 -13.66
CA TYR A 141 11.81 -4.55 -13.65
C TYR A 141 11.18 -4.68 -15.04
N SER A 142 10.85 -5.91 -15.43
CA SER A 142 10.30 -6.22 -16.77
C SER A 142 8.97 -6.98 -16.74
N GLY A 143 8.41 -7.23 -15.55
CA GLY A 143 7.15 -7.94 -15.40
C GLY A 143 5.92 -7.05 -15.49
N SER A 144 4.77 -7.59 -15.13
CA SER A 144 3.51 -6.85 -15.04
C SER A 144 3.50 -5.91 -13.84
N SER A 145 2.79 -4.79 -13.97
CA SER A 145 2.57 -3.84 -12.88
C SER A 145 1.80 -4.48 -11.72
N PHE A 146 2.15 -4.10 -10.50
CA PHE A 146 1.43 -4.51 -9.29
C PHE A 146 1.71 -3.55 -8.14
N THR A 147 0.88 -3.63 -7.12
CA THR A 147 1.19 -3.11 -5.79
C THR A 147 1.00 -4.21 -4.76
N GLU A 148 1.97 -4.32 -3.86
CA GLU A 148 1.93 -5.22 -2.72
C GLU A 148 2.20 -4.43 -1.44
N ILE A 149 1.35 -4.62 -0.45
CA ILE A 149 1.47 -4.03 0.88
C ILE A 149 1.60 -5.18 1.86
N THR A 150 2.71 -5.26 2.55
CA THR A 150 2.96 -6.26 3.60
C THR A 150 3.09 -5.56 4.94
N PHE A 151 2.32 -5.94 5.94
CA PHE A 151 2.37 -5.31 7.25
C PHE A 151 2.11 -6.30 8.38
N SER A 152 2.63 -5.99 9.55
CA SER A 152 2.34 -6.73 10.78
C SER A 152 1.27 -5.99 11.57
N SER A 153 0.19 -6.67 11.92
CA SER A 153 -0.89 -6.04 12.69
C SER A 153 -0.48 -5.90 14.15
N ILE A 154 -0.75 -4.75 14.77
CA ILE A 154 -0.71 -4.66 16.23
C ILE A 154 -1.98 -5.29 16.79
N SER A 155 -1.82 -6.29 17.65
CA SER A 155 -2.90 -6.71 18.56
C SER A 155 -3.18 -5.56 19.52
N PHE A 156 -4.31 -4.89 19.36
CA PHE A 156 -4.85 -4.05 20.42
C PHE A 156 -5.40 -4.99 21.50
N TYR A 157 -4.76 -4.98 22.67
CA TYR A 157 -5.32 -5.61 23.88
C TYR A 157 -6.57 -4.86 24.34
#